data_AF-A0A2V3IKN2-F1
#
_entry.id   AF-A0A2V3IKN2-F1
#
_cell.length_a   1.000
_cell.length_b   1.000
_cell.length_c   1.000
_cell.angle_alpha   90.00
_cell.angle_beta   90.00
_cell.angle_gamma   90.00
#
_symmetry.space_group_name_H-M   'P 1'
#
loop_
_entity.id
_entity.type
_entity.pdbx_description
1 polymer ?
#
loop_
_entity_poly.entity_id
_entity_poly.type
_entity_poly.pdbx_seq_one_letter_code
_entity_poly.pdbx_strand_id
1 'polypeptide(L)'
;MALRIPRAQLLALATASRHLPAKSIAVWRALGFTNPSILNNTLKRSHSFPSHHLLSQRSLSEKQLYPGRRAKATRLIHTTPRSSADARSRNSDPNAVAVVIGASRGIGLAITQKLVTRWKGRIVATCRDPNEAGALSALWQFMPDRFSVIQLDVEDETSIQDAAKQVKEWVEESRVDLLLHTAGVLHEGQNMPETSLSRVRADWLQKNLTVNLVGPVLVAKHFAPMMTTARKEGRVPSVWATFSARVGSISDNSLGGWLSYRASKAGQNQAMKTISIELARRGVICAALHPGTVATDLSAPFRKNVKPEKLFAVDDAAGWLLDVIDSLEMEDTGGFFAYDRQPIPF
;
A
#
# COMPACT_ATOMS: atom_id res chain seq x y z
N MET A 1 33.90 26.09 -10.01
CA MET A 1 34.32 25.78 -11.39
C MET A 1 33.77 24.39 -11.74
N ALA A 2 32.51 24.34 -12.19
CA ALA A 2 31.76 23.10 -12.35
C ALA A 2 31.84 22.59 -13.79
N LEU A 3 32.40 21.39 -13.99
CA LEU A 3 32.47 20.72 -15.28
C LEU A 3 31.08 20.21 -15.68
N ARG A 4 30.48 20.84 -16.71
CA ARG A 4 29.31 20.34 -17.43
C ARG A 4 29.73 19.20 -18.34
N ILE A 5 29.14 18.02 -18.17
CA ILE A 5 29.26 16.93 -19.16
C ILE A 5 28.16 17.12 -20.22
N PRO A 6 28.49 17.23 -21.52
CA PRO A 6 27.49 17.44 -22.58
C PRO A 6 26.63 16.20 -22.87
N ARG A 7 25.38 16.45 -23.28
CA ARG A 7 24.29 15.49 -23.60
C ARG A 7 24.65 14.35 -24.57
N ALA A 8 25.78 14.41 -25.27
CA ALA A 8 26.23 13.40 -26.23
C ALA A 8 26.88 12.15 -25.58
N GLN A 9 27.33 12.22 -24.32
CA GLN A 9 27.90 11.04 -23.62
C GLN A 9 26.83 10.15 -22.94
N LEU A 10 25.59 10.62 -22.82
CA LEU A 10 24.49 9.86 -22.20
C LEU A 10 23.91 8.77 -23.12
N LEU A 11 24.11 8.84 -24.44
CA LEU A 11 23.65 7.82 -25.39
C LEU A 11 24.67 6.69 -25.65
N ALA A 12 25.93 6.85 -25.27
CA ALA A 12 26.97 5.83 -25.51
C ALA A 12 27.04 4.73 -24.43
N LEU A 13 26.32 4.89 -23.31
CA LEU A 13 26.28 3.89 -22.21
C LEU A 13 25.13 2.88 -22.34
N ALA A 14 24.29 2.99 -23.38
CA ALA A 14 23.17 2.07 -23.61
C ALA A 14 23.54 0.82 -24.45
N THR A 15 24.79 0.70 -24.95
CA THR A 15 25.18 -0.39 -25.87
C THR A 15 26.47 -1.13 -25.54
N ALA A 16 27.02 -1.02 -24.32
CA ALA A 16 28.20 -1.79 -23.92
C ALA A 16 27.90 -2.73 -22.74
N SER A 17 27.51 -3.96 -23.04
CA SER A 17 27.49 -5.07 -22.10
C SER A 17 28.87 -5.73 -22.03
N ARG A 18 29.55 -5.54 -20.90
CA ARG A 18 30.31 -6.54 -20.12
C ARG A 18 31.13 -5.80 -19.07
N HIS A 19 30.80 -6.07 -17.80
CA HIS A 19 31.38 -5.53 -16.55
C HIS A 19 30.88 -4.15 -16.10
N LEU A 20 29.77 -4.16 -15.33
CA LEU A 20 29.40 -3.04 -14.45
C LEU A 20 29.77 -3.40 -12.98
N PRO A 21 30.23 -2.42 -12.18
CA PRO A 21 30.62 -2.63 -10.78
C PRO A 21 29.40 -2.99 -9.91
N ALA A 22 29.65 -3.73 -8.82
CA ALA A 22 28.61 -4.27 -7.91
C ALA A 22 27.61 -3.24 -7.35
N LYS A 23 27.96 -1.94 -7.33
CA LYS A 23 27.07 -0.84 -6.92
C LYS A 23 25.89 -0.63 -7.88
N SER A 24 26.00 -1.01 -9.15
CA SER A 24 24.93 -0.85 -10.15
C SER A 24 23.80 -1.88 -9.95
N ILE A 25 24.12 -3.10 -9.50
CA ILE A 25 23.15 -4.20 -9.37
C ILE A 25 22.15 -3.94 -8.23
N ALA A 26 22.59 -3.30 -7.15
CA ALA A 26 21.70 -2.87 -6.06
C ALA A 26 20.67 -1.82 -6.51
N VAL A 27 21.07 -0.92 -7.41
CA VAL A 27 20.21 0.13 -7.99
C VAL A 27 19.11 -0.48 -8.87
N TRP A 28 19.44 -1.47 -9.72
CA TRP A 28 18.45 -2.17 -10.54
C TRP A 28 17.44 -2.97 -9.69
N ARG A 29 17.89 -3.57 -8.58
CA ARG A 29 17.02 -4.27 -7.62
C ARG A 29 16.13 -3.32 -6.81
N ALA A 30 16.64 -2.15 -6.42
CA ALA A 30 15.87 -1.13 -5.70
C ALA A 30 14.81 -0.45 -6.59
N LEU A 31 15.00 -0.45 -7.92
CA LEU A 31 14.09 0.12 -8.91
C LEU A 31 13.14 -0.91 -9.57
N GLY A 32 13.11 -2.17 -9.11
CA GLY A 32 12.12 -3.17 -9.53
C GLY A 32 12.34 -3.79 -10.91
N PHE A 33 13.50 -3.61 -11.54
CA PHE A 33 13.81 -4.21 -12.84
C PHE A 33 14.47 -5.58 -12.67
N THR A 34 13.78 -6.65 -13.09
CA THR A 34 14.36 -7.99 -13.22
C THR A 34 15.07 -8.13 -14.58
N ASN A 35 16.29 -8.67 -14.55
CA ASN A 35 17.16 -8.88 -15.71
C ASN A 35 16.52 -9.90 -16.70
N PRO A 36 16.47 -9.64 -18.02
CA PRO A 36 15.87 -10.56 -18.98
C PRO A 36 16.87 -11.65 -19.41
N SER A 37 16.71 -12.86 -18.89
CA SER A 37 17.29 -14.06 -19.50
C SER A 37 16.37 -15.26 -19.36
N ILE A 38 15.40 -15.35 -20.28
CA ILE A 38 14.79 -16.61 -20.72
C ILE A 38 15.54 -17.01 -21.99
N LEU A 39 16.29 -18.10 -21.96
CA LEU A 39 16.49 -19.05 -23.06
C LEU A 39 17.33 -20.26 -22.60
N ASN A 40 16.74 -21.45 -22.76
CA ASN A 40 17.29 -22.81 -22.72
C ASN A 40 17.77 -23.40 -21.37
N ASN A 41 17.11 -24.45 -20.87
CA ASN A 41 17.31 -25.81 -21.39
C ASN A 41 16.34 -26.85 -20.78
N THR A 42 15.74 -27.65 -21.63
CA THR A 42 15.03 -28.92 -21.35
C THR A 42 16.03 -30.08 -21.24
N LEU A 43 15.94 -30.91 -20.19
CA LEU A 43 15.92 -32.39 -20.21
C LEU A 43 16.53 -33.06 -18.95
N LYS A 44 15.83 -34.14 -18.51
CA LYS A 44 16.23 -35.28 -17.64
C LYS A 44 16.27 -34.99 -16.13
N ARG A 45 15.82 -35.87 -15.21
CA ARG A 45 15.33 -37.26 -15.27
C ARG A 45 14.58 -37.58 -13.96
N SER A 46 13.74 -38.61 -14.06
CA SER A 46 12.97 -39.35 -13.04
C SER A 46 13.74 -39.85 -11.81
N HIS A 47 13.07 -39.95 -10.65
CA HIS A 47 13.07 -41.13 -9.75
C HIS A 47 11.89 -41.08 -8.75
N SER A 48 11.50 -42.24 -8.25
CA SER A 48 10.20 -42.61 -7.66
C SER A 48 10.33 -43.25 -6.26
N PHE A 49 9.20 -43.29 -5.52
CA PHE A 49 8.81 -44.10 -4.33
C PHE A 49 9.33 -43.75 -2.91
N PRO A 50 8.64 -44.18 -1.81
CA PRO A 50 7.21 -44.46 -1.60
C PRO A 50 6.62 -43.77 -0.34
N SER A 51 5.32 -44.04 -0.14
CA SER A 51 4.34 -43.54 0.83
C SER A 51 4.48 -44.04 2.29
N HIS A 52 4.10 -43.21 3.28
CA HIS A 52 3.43 -43.65 4.52
C HIS A 52 2.46 -42.60 5.11
N HIS A 53 1.23 -43.09 5.33
CA HIS A 53 0.11 -42.73 6.20
C HIS A 53 -0.28 -41.28 6.58
N LEU A 54 -1.56 -41.02 6.25
CA LEU A 54 -2.42 -39.88 6.51
C LEU A 54 -2.96 -39.81 7.95
N LEU A 55 -2.99 -38.60 8.50
CA LEU A 55 -4.10 -38.12 9.33
C LEU A 55 -4.65 -36.85 8.66
N SER A 56 -5.77 -37.00 7.94
CA SER A 56 -6.36 -35.92 7.16
C SER A 56 -7.12 -34.94 8.07
N GLN A 57 -6.56 -33.76 8.32
CA GLN A 57 -7.36 -32.59 8.67
C GLN A 57 -8.01 -32.07 7.39
N ARG A 58 -9.35 -32.16 7.31
CA ARG A 58 -10.12 -31.60 6.19
C ARG A 58 -9.99 -30.07 6.19
N SER A 59 -9.10 -29.55 5.35
CA SER A 59 -9.13 -28.15 4.95
C SER A 59 -10.32 -27.92 4.03
N LEU A 60 -11.25 -27.06 4.44
CA LEU A 60 -12.45 -26.73 3.67
C LEU A 60 -12.05 -26.15 2.30
N SER A 61 -12.55 -26.78 1.25
CA SER A 61 -12.27 -26.39 -0.14
C SER A 61 -13.01 -25.12 -0.55
N GLU A 62 -12.42 -24.38 -1.49
CA GLU A 62 -12.81 -23.06 -1.99
C GLU A 62 -14.27 -22.89 -2.46
N LYS A 63 -15.00 -23.99 -2.75
CA LYS A 63 -16.44 -23.92 -3.04
C LYS A 63 -17.25 -23.29 -1.90
N GLN A 64 -16.73 -23.29 -0.67
CA GLN A 64 -17.35 -22.67 0.50
C GLN A 64 -16.86 -21.25 0.81
N LEU A 65 -15.75 -20.78 0.22
CA LEU A 65 -15.30 -19.39 0.38
C LEU A 65 -16.03 -18.41 -0.56
N TYR A 66 -16.59 -18.90 -1.67
CA TYR A 66 -17.26 -18.06 -2.67
C TYR A 66 -18.38 -18.84 -3.39
N PRO A 67 -19.64 -18.82 -2.90
CA PRO A 67 -20.77 -19.32 -3.68
C PRO A 67 -21.02 -18.35 -4.85
N GLY A 68 -20.48 -18.70 -6.03
CA GLY A 68 -20.66 -17.91 -7.24
C GLY A 68 -22.07 -18.02 -7.80
N ARG A 69 -22.70 -16.86 -8.07
CA ARG A 69 -23.48 -16.72 -9.31
C ARG A 69 -22.53 -17.06 -10.46
N ARG A 70 -22.98 -17.87 -11.43
CA ARG A 70 -22.21 -18.22 -12.63
C ARG A 70 -21.81 -16.94 -13.39
N ALA A 71 -20.61 -16.43 -13.14
CA ALA A 71 -19.95 -15.48 -14.01
C ALA A 71 -19.15 -16.28 -15.04
N LYS A 72 -19.43 -16.05 -16.34
CA LYS A 72 -18.64 -16.61 -17.44
C LYS A 72 -17.17 -16.23 -17.23
N ALA A 73 -16.27 -17.19 -17.46
CA ALA A 73 -14.82 -16.99 -17.41
C ALA A 73 -14.43 -15.94 -18.46
N THR A 74 -14.43 -14.68 -18.03
CA THR A 74 -13.95 -13.55 -18.81
C THR A 74 -12.53 -13.32 -18.32
N ARG A 75 -11.54 -13.29 -19.21
CA ARG A 75 -10.20 -12.75 -18.88
C ARG A 75 -10.44 -11.44 -18.14
N LEU A 76 -10.00 -11.34 -16.88
CA LEU A 76 -10.02 -10.08 -16.15
C LEU A 76 -9.07 -9.12 -16.87
N ILE A 77 -9.61 -8.38 -17.84
CA ILE A 77 -8.92 -7.23 -18.41
C ILE A 77 -9.02 -6.18 -17.32
N HIS A 78 -7.95 -6.02 -16.54
CA HIS A 78 -7.84 -4.89 -15.64
C HIS A 78 -7.80 -3.63 -16.50
N THR A 79 -8.92 -2.91 -16.54
CA THR A 79 -8.98 -1.60 -17.18
C THR A 79 -8.50 -0.58 -16.16
N THR A 80 -7.29 -0.07 -16.36
CA THR A 80 -6.74 1.00 -15.52
C THR A 80 -7.70 2.19 -15.52
N PRO A 81 -8.18 2.64 -14.36
CA PRO A 81 -9.04 3.81 -14.30
C PRO A 81 -8.29 5.04 -14.81
N ARG A 82 -8.99 5.93 -15.51
CA ARG A 82 -8.37 7.13 -16.07
C ARG A 82 -8.04 8.09 -14.93
N SER A 83 -6.78 8.54 -14.87
CA SER A 83 -6.36 9.60 -13.95
C SER A 83 -7.21 10.88 -14.15
N SER A 84 -7.59 11.53 -13.06
CA SER A 84 -8.30 12.82 -13.07
C SER A 84 -7.38 13.97 -13.48
N ALA A 85 -7.96 15.13 -13.84
CA ALA A 85 -7.15 16.33 -14.12
C ALA A 85 -6.40 16.79 -12.86
N ASP A 86 -7.07 16.71 -11.71
CA ASP A 86 -6.51 17.07 -10.41
C ASP A 86 -5.29 16.20 -10.06
N ALA A 87 -5.38 14.88 -10.27
CA ALA A 87 -4.27 13.98 -10.04
C ALA A 87 -3.07 14.28 -10.95
N ARG A 88 -3.28 14.57 -12.23
CA ARG A 88 -2.18 14.97 -13.13
C ARG A 88 -1.49 16.24 -12.66
N SER A 89 -2.28 17.26 -12.30
CA SER A 89 -1.75 18.53 -11.78
C SER A 89 -0.94 18.29 -10.50
N ARG A 90 -1.53 17.58 -9.52
CA ARG A 90 -0.89 17.18 -8.26
C ARG A 90 0.43 16.44 -8.48
N ASN A 91 0.44 15.39 -9.29
CA ASN A 91 1.60 14.53 -9.50
C ASN A 91 2.73 15.27 -10.24
N SER A 92 2.41 16.32 -11.00
CA SER A 92 3.36 17.17 -11.72
C SER A 92 3.89 18.36 -10.90
N ASP A 93 3.25 18.70 -9.79
CA ASP A 93 3.62 19.84 -8.93
C ASP A 93 4.89 19.50 -8.11
N PRO A 94 6.00 20.24 -8.29
CA PRO A 94 7.24 20.01 -7.53
C PRO A 94 7.13 20.36 -6.05
N ASN A 95 6.10 21.09 -5.64
CA ASN A 95 5.83 21.43 -4.25
C ASN A 95 4.84 20.46 -3.59
N ALA A 96 4.27 19.52 -4.35
CA ALA A 96 3.30 18.59 -3.79
C ALA A 96 3.99 17.52 -2.93
N VAL A 97 3.38 17.18 -1.79
CA VAL A 97 3.96 16.19 -0.85
C VAL A 97 3.10 14.94 -0.79
N ALA A 98 3.74 13.79 -0.99
CA ALA A 98 3.17 12.49 -0.67
C ALA A 98 3.79 11.92 0.62
N VAL A 99 2.96 11.51 1.58
CA VAL A 99 3.37 10.89 2.83
C VAL A 99 2.80 9.47 2.89
N VAL A 100 3.66 8.47 3.01
CA VAL A 100 3.28 7.05 3.09
C VAL A 100 3.57 6.50 4.47
N ILE A 101 2.52 6.16 5.22
CA ILE A 101 2.62 5.52 6.53
C ILE A 101 2.74 4.00 6.37
N GLY A 102 3.78 3.40 6.95
CA GLY A 102 4.04 1.95 6.86
C GLY A 102 4.80 1.55 5.59
N ALA A 103 5.79 2.35 5.18
CA ALA A 103 6.48 2.24 3.91
C ALA A 103 7.66 1.24 3.87
N SER A 104 8.04 0.60 4.98
CA SER A 104 9.28 -0.20 5.03
C SER A 104 9.23 -1.53 4.24
N ARG A 105 8.04 -2.07 3.96
CA ARG A 105 7.88 -3.36 3.26
C ARG A 105 6.51 -3.50 2.57
N GLY A 106 6.34 -4.61 1.86
CA GLY A 106 5.07 -5.00 1.25
C GLY A 106 4.54 -3.95 0.27
N ILE A 107 3.23 -3.70 0.32
CA ILE A 107 2.57 -2.75 -0.60
C ILE A 107 3.03 -1.31 -0.34
N GLY A 108 3.27 -0.94 0.93
CA GLY A 108 3.75 0.40 1.28
C GLY A 108 5.07 0.74 0.59
N LEU A 109 6.06 -0.16 0.68
CA LEU A 109 7.35 0.01 -0.01
C LEU A 109 7.19 0.09 -1.53
N ALA A 110 6.40 -0.80 -2.12
CA ALA A 110 6.18 -0.80 -3.57
C ALA A 110 5.50 0.49 -4.06
N ILE A 111 4.55 1.03 -3.29
CA ILE A 111 3.95 2.34 -3.59
C ILE A 111 5.00 3.45 -3.48
N THR A 112 5.80 3.47 -2.42
CA THR A 112 6.86 4.45 -2.25
C THR A 112 7.84 4.43 -3.43
N GLN A 113 8.25 3.25 -3.88
CA GLN A 113 9.11 3.08 -5.07
C GLN A 113 8.44 3.59 -6.36
N LYS A 114 7.13 3.34 -6.54
CA LYS A 114 6.39 3.86 -7.71
C LYS A 114 6.23 5.38 -7.64
N LEU A 115 5.93 5.94 -6.47
CA LEU A 115 5.78 7.39 -6.28
C LEU A 115 7.05 8.14 -6.69
N VAL A 116 8.24 7.60 -6.40
CA VAL A 116 9.52 8.18 -6.83
C VAL A 116 9.57 8.50 -8.35
N THR A 117 8.89 7.68 -9.16
CA THR A 117 8.80 7.83 -10.62
C THR A 117 7.57 8.62 -11.08
N ARG A 118 6.44 8.47 -10.40
CA ARG A 118 5.15 9.08 -10.78
C ARG A 118 4.98 10.52 -10.28
N TRP A 119 5.75 10.91 -9.27
CA TRP A 119 5.59 12.16 -8.54
C TRP A 119 6.79 13.10 -8.73
N LYS A 120 6.53 14.37 -9.06
CA LYS A 120 7.56 15.41 -9.21
C LYS A 120 7.93 16.10 -7.90
N GLY A 121 7.01 16.16 -6.95
CA GLY A 121 7.28 16.76 -5.65
C GLY A 121 8.03 15.86 -4.68
N ARG A 122 7.82 16.13 -3.40
CA ARG A 122 8.51 15.50 -2.26
C ARG A 122 7.77 14.26 -1.76
N ILE A 123 8.50 13.29 -1.23
CA ILE A 123 7.98 12.03 -0.71
C ILE A 123 8.53 11.81 0.70
N VAL A 124 7.65 11.60 1.65
CA VAL A 124 7.99 11.14 3.01
C VAL A 124 7.53 9.70 3.15
N ALA A 125 8.46 8.81 3.48
CA ALA A 125 8.16 7.44 3.85
C ALA A 125 8.30 7.28 5.36
N THR A 126 7.32 6.68 6.03
CA THR A 126 7.43 6.41 7.47
C THR A 126 7.49 4.92 7.79
N CYS A 127 8.22 4.59 8.85
CA CYS A 127 8.33 3.24 9.37
C CYS A 127 8.68 3.24 10.86
N ARG A 128 8.48 2.10 11.54
CA ARG A 128 8.77 1.97 12.98
C ARG A 128 10.26 2.12 13.30
N ASP A 129 11.14 1.58 12.45
CA ASP A 129 12.58 1.69 12.62
C ASP A 129 13.25 2.08 11.29
N PRO A 130 13.67 3.35 11.12
CA PRO A 130 14.41 3.80 9.96
C PRO A 130 15.78 3.11 9.78
N ASN A 131 16.42 2.64 10.86
CA ASN A 131 17.74 2.01 10.78
C ASN A 131 17.70 0.63 10.11
N GLU A 132 16.57 -0.08 10.25
CA GLU A 132 16.34 -1.38 9.61
C GLU A 132 15.70 -1.26 8.21
N ALA A 133 15.32 -0.05 7.79
CA ALA A 133 14.61 0.18 6.54
C ALA A 133 15.55 0.36 5.33
N GLY A 134 16.43 -0.61 5.07
CA GLY A 134 17.52 -0.49 4.08
C GLY A 134 17.07 -0.05 2.67
N ALA A 135 15.90 -0.49 2.21
CA ALA A 135 15.35 -0.05 0.91
C ALA A 135 14.96 1.44 0.91
N LEU A 136 14.39 1.94 2.01
CA LEU A 136 14.05 3.36 2.17
C LEU A 136 15.32 4.20 2.31
N SER A 137 16.31 3.71 3.07
CA SER A 137 17.62 4.37 3.20
C SER A 137 18.34 4.50 1.86
N ALA A 138 18.25 3.49 0.99
CA ALA A 138 18.80 3.56 -0.35
C ALA A 138 18.10 4.62 -1.23
N LEU A 139 16.78 4.75 -1.12
CA LEU A 139 16.02 5.81 -1.83
C LEU A 139 16.40 7.20 -1.33
N TRP A 140 16.51 7.37 -0.01
CA TRP A 140 16.94 8.62 0.61
C TRP A 140 18.33 9.04 0.14
N GLN A 141 19.31 8.12 0.14
CA GLN A 141 20.68 8.41 -0.32
C GLN A 141 20.72 8.81 -1.80
N PHE A 142 19.81 8.27 -2.62
CA PHE A 142 19.76 8.58 -4.05
C PHE A 142 19.09 9.94 -4.34
N MET A 143 18.17 10.39 -3.49
CA MET A 143 17.41 11.63 -3.70
C MET A 143 17.07 12.37 -2.40
N PRO A 144 18.09 12.84 -1.66
CA PRO A 144 17.91 13.43 -0.33
C PRO A 144 17.08 14.71 -0.35
N ASP A 145 17.04 15.44 -1.47
CA ASP A 145 16.27 16.69 -1.61
C ASP A 145 14.76 16.45 -1.82
N ARG A 146 14.35 15.24 -2.24
CA ARG A 146 12.96 14.91 -2.54
C ARG A 146 12.40 13.76 -1.73
N PHE A 147 13.23 13.06 -0.96
CA PHE A 147 12.83 11.88 -0.22
C PHE A 147 13.26 12.02 1.23
N SER A 148 12.40 11.66 2.17
CA SER A 148 12.73 11.60 3.59
C SER A 148 12.17 10.34 4.23
N VAL A 149 12.89 9.82 5.23
CA VAL A 149 12.46 8.67 6.03
C VAL A 149 12.28 9.14 7.46
N ILE A 150 11.06 8.99 7.99
CA ILE A 150 10.70 9.47 9.32
C ILE A 150 10.20 8.29 10.16
N GLN A 151 10.65 8.23 11.42
CA GLN A 151 10.15 7.23 12.37
C GLN A 151 8.69 7.52 12.71
N LEU A 152 7.83 6.50 12.61
CA LEU A 152 6.44 6.56 13.07
C LEU A 152 5.97 5.17 13.49
N ASP A 153 5.57 5.04 14.75
CA ASP A 153 4.80 3.91 15.25
C ASP A 153 3.31 4.30 15.38
N VAL A 154 2.43 3.56 14.72
CA VAL A 154 0.99 3.84 14.69
C VAL A 154 0.31 3.48 16.01
N GLU A 155 1.00 2.80 16.91
CA GLU A 155 0.51 2.43 18.24
C GLU A 155 0.82 3.49 19.31
N ASP A 156 1.72 4.44 19.02
CA ASP A 156 2.13 5.51 19.93
C ASP A 156 1.73 6.87 19.36
N GLU A 157 0.77 7.54 20.01
CA GLU A 157 0.32 8.87 19.58
C GLU A 157 1.46 9.91 19.60
N THR A 158 2.39 9.80 20.55
CA THR A 158 3.54 10.71 20.64
C THR A 158 4.41 10.56 19.40
N SER A 159 4.70 9.31 19.00
CA SER A 159 5.42 9.03 17.76
C SER A 159 4.71 9.58 16.51
N ILE A 160 3.37 9.49 16.44
CA ILE A 160 2.58 10.06 15.34
C ILE A 160 2.68 11.60 15.33
N GLN A 161 2.54 12.23 16.50
CA GLN A 161 2.63 13.68 16.66
C GLN A 161 4.01 14.21 16.26
N ASP A 162 5.08 13.56 16.73
CA ASP A 162 6.45 13.93 16.41
C ASP A 162 6.76 13.76 14.92
N ALA A 163 6.26 12.68 14.30
CA ALA A 163 6.38 12.49 12.86
C ALA A 163 5.65 13.57 12.07
N ALA A 164 4.44 13.97 12.49
CA ALA A 164 3.70 15.06 11.85
C ALA A 164 4.46 16.40 11.96
N LYS A 165 5.08 16.67 13.10
CA LYS A 165 5.94 17.84 13.31
C LYS A 165 7.17 17.82 12.40
N GLN A 166 7.89 16.69 12.34
CA GLN A 166 9.05 16.53 11.46
C GLN A 166 8.68 16.67 9.98
N VAL A 167 7.54 16.12 9.57
CA VAL A 167 7.02 16.34 8.20
C VAL A 167 6.79 17.80 7.95
N LYS A 168 6.08 18.50 8.85
CA LYS A 168 5.81 19.93 8.72
C LYS A 168 7.10 20.75 8.59
N GLU A 169 8.10 20.45 9.40
CA GLU A 169 9.41 21.12 9.35
C GLU A 169 10.14 20.85 8.03
N TRP A 170 10.12 19.61 7.55
CA TRP A 170 10.82 19.23 6.32
C TRP A 170 10.14 19.76 5.04
N VAL A 171 8.82 19.92 5.07
CA VAL A 171 8.06 20.40 3.90
C VAL A 171 7.82 21.92 3.92
N GLU A 172 8.18 22.59 5.01
CA GLU A 172 8.06 24.05 5.21
C GLU A 172 6.61 24.54 4.98
N GLU A 173 6.41 25.46 4.03
CA GLU A 173 5.09 25.97 3.62
C GLU A 173 4.34 25.03 2.66
N SER A 174 4.96 23.90 2.28
CA SER A 174 4.30 22.93 1.41
C SER A 174 3.18 22.21 2.14
N ARG A 175 2.27 21.62 1.36
CA ARG A 175 1.08 20.93 1.84
C ARG A 175 1.21 19.42 1.65
N VAL A 176 0.46 18.66 2.43
CA VAL A 176 0.30 17.21 2.20
C VAL A 176 -0.83 16.99 1.19
N ASP A 177 -0.45 16.62 -0.04
CA ASP A 177 -1.35 16.36 -1.16
C ASP A 177 -1.82 14.91 -1.22
N LEU A 178 -0.97 13.97 -0.79
CA LEU A 178 -1.32 12.57 -0.65
C LEU A 178 -0.85 12.10 0.72
N LEU A 179 -1.78 11.67 1.55
CA LEU A 179 -1.49 10.95 2.78
C LEU A 179 -2.02 9.53 2.60
N LEU A 180 -1.15 8.54 2.69
CA LEU A 180 -1.50 7.14 2.45
C LEU A 180 -1.13 6.27 3.66
N HIS A 181 -2.13 5.67 4.29
CA HIS A 181 -1.92 4.75 5.41
C HIS A 181 -1.94 3.29 4.94
N THR A 182 -0.77 2.65 4.96
CA THR A 182 -0.63 1.24 4.56
C THR A 182 -0.35 0.28 5.72
N ALA A 183 -0.03 0.84 6.90
CA ALA A 183 0.20 0.05 8.10
C ALA A 183 -1.06 -0.73 8.51
N GLY A 184 -0.84 -1.94 9.02
CA GLY A 184 -1.91 -2.79 9.48
C GLY A 184 -1.38 -4.13 10.00
N VAL A 185 -2.16 -4.76 10.88
CA VAL A 185 -1.84 -6.06 11.47
C VAL A 185 -2.98 -7.04 11.22
N LEU A 186 -2.62 -8.26 10.82
CA LEU A 186 -3.53 -9.41 10.71
C LEU A 186 -3.03 -10.59 11.56
N HIS A 187 -1.71 -10.73 11.69
CA HIS A 187 -1.03 -11.71 12.52
C HIS A 187 0.31 -11.13 12.98
N GLU A 188 0.79 -11.55 14.15
CA GLU A 188 2.08 -11.14 14.71
C GLU A 188 2.59 -12.18 15.70
N GLY A 189 3.81 -12.71 15.49
CA GLY A 189 4.37 -13.78 16.31
C GLY A 189 3.48 -15.03 16.31
N GLN A 190 2.98 -15.43 17.49
CA GLN A 190 2.06 -16.56 17.63
C GLN A 190 0.57 -16.17 17.47
N ASN A 191 0.26 -14.87 17.40
CA ASN A 191 -1.11 -14.40 17.26
C ASN A 191 -1.60 -14.54 15.82
N MET A 192 -2.68 -15.29 15.64
CA MET A 192 -3.32 -15.55 14.36
C MET A 192 -4.79 -15.11 14.39
N PRO A 193 -5.40 -14.78 13.23
CA PRO A 193 -6.82 -14.49 13.13
C PRO A 193 -7.69 -15.64 13.67
N GLU A 194 -8.69 -15.29 14.47
CA GLU A 194 -9.48 -16.25 15.22
C GLU A 194 -10.44 -17.03 14.33
N THR A 195 -10.38 -18.35 14.32
CA THR A 195 -11.30 -19.18 13.52
C THR A 195 -12.61 -19.50 14.25
N SER A 196 -12.73 -19.16 15.54
CA SER A 196 -13.93 -19.37 16.38
C SER A 196 -13.98 -18.34 17.52
N LEU A 197 -15.18 -18.11 18.09
CA LEU A 197 -15.37 -17.20 19.23
C LEU A 197 -14.53 -17.59 20.45
N SER A 198 -14.37 -18.89 20.71
CA SER A 198 -13.56 -19.42 21.83
C SER A 198 -12.06 -19.09 21.74
N ARG A 199 -11.57 -18.64 20.57
CA ARG A 199 -10.17 -18.26 20.36
C ARG A 199 -9.92 -16.75 20.51
N VAL A 200 -10.97 -15.96 20.74
CA VAL A 200 -10.86 -14.51 20.93
C VAL A 200 -10.12 -14.24 22.24
N ARG A 201 -9.07 -13.43 22.15
CA ARG A 201 -8.31 -12.95 23.30
C ARG A 201 -8.41 -11.43 23.35
N ALA A 202 -8.67 -10.88 24.53
CA ALA A 202 -8.91 -9.44 24.70
C ALA A 202 -7.70 -8.59 24.25
N ASP A 203 -6.49 -9.03 24.57
CA ASP A 203 -5.25 -8.37 24.19
C ASP A 203 -5.03 -8.36 22.67
N TRP A 204 -5.32 -9.47 21.98
CA TRP A 204 -5.20 -9.53 20.52
C TRP A 204 -6.27 -8.70 19.80
N LEU A 205 -7.50 -8.69 20.33
CA LEU A 205 -8.56 -7.80 19.85
C LEU A 205 -8.17 -6.34 20.00
N GLN A 206 -7.68 -5.95 21.18
CA GLN A 206 -7.20 -4.59 21.44
C GLN A 206 -6.05 -4.22 20.50
N LYS A 207 -5.06 -5.10 20.30
CA LYS A 207 -3.96 -4.88 19.35
C LYS A 207 -4.45 -4.59 17.93
N ASN A 208 -5.42 -5.37 17.43
CA ASN A 208 -6.00 -5.14 16.10
C ASN A 208 -6.72 -3.79 16.02
N LEU A 209 -7.50 -3.43 17.05
CA LEU A 209 -8.18 -2.14 17.12
C LEU A 209 -7.18 -0.98 17.19
N THR A 210 -6.15 -1.09 18.02
CA THR A 210 -5.10 -0.06 18.14
C THR A 210 -4.41 0.19 16.80
N VAL A 211 -3.89 -0.86 16.15
CA VAL A 211 -3.13 -0.70 14.91
C VAL A 211 -4.02 -0.31 13.71
N ASN A 212 -5.13 -1.03 13.49
CA ASN A 212 -5.90 -0.89 12.25
C ASN A 212 -6.98 0.20 12.30
N LEU A 213 -7.42 0.62 13.50
CA LEU A 213 -8.47 1.62 13.68
C LEU A 213 -7.93 2.88 14.37
N VAL A 214 -7.37 2.77 15.57
CA VAL A 214 -6.92 3.94 16.34
C VAL A 214 -5.76 4.63 15.63
N GLY A 215 -4.77 3.87 15.16
CA GLY A 215 -3.62 4.35 14.40
C GLY A 215 -3.99 5.28 13.24
N PRO A 216 -4.78 4.85 12.23
CA PRO A 216 -5.19 5.75 11.15
C PRO A 216 -6.02 6.95 11.61
N VAL A 217 -6.84 6.83 12.66
CA VAL A 217 -7.58 7.99 13.22
C VAL A 217 -6.62 9.03 13.78
N LEU A 218 -5.63 8.61 14.56
CA LEU A 218 -4.63 9.52 15.15
C LEU A 218 -3.70 10.11 14.09
N VAL A 219 -3.33 9.34 13.06
CA VAL A 219 -2.62 9.88 11.88
C VAL A 219 -3.46 10.98 11.23
N ALA A 220 -4.75 10.76 11.00
CA ALA A 220 -5.62 11.79 10.43
C ALA A 220 -5.66 13.04 11.32
N LYS A 221 -5.81 12.88 12.65
CA LYS A 221 -5.81 13.99 13.62
C LYS A 221 -4.58 14.90 13.48
N HIS A 222 -3.39 14.31 13.40
CA HIS A 222 -2.13 15.07 13.41
C HIS A 222 -1.67 15.54 12.03
N PHE A 223 -2.02 14.83 10.96
CA PHE A 223 -1.62 15.21 9.60
C PHE A 223 -2.66 16.05 8.85
N ALA A 224 -3.95 15.95 9.18
CA ALA A 224 -4.98 16.73 8.53
C ALA A 224 -4.70 18.24 8.52
N PRO A 225 -4.14 18.89 9.56
CA PRO A 225 -3.81 20.32 9.50
C PRO A 225 -2.88 20.74 8.34
N MET A 226 -2.07 19.81 7.80
CA MET A 226 -1.19 20.05 6.65
C MET A 226 -1.85 19.78 5.30
N MET A 227 -3.04 19.19 5.28
CA MET A 227 -3.80 18.90 4.06
C MET A 227 -4.64 20.13 3.66
N THR A 228 -4.92 20.24 2.36
CA THR A 228 -5.50 21.44 1.71
C THR A 228 -6.68 22.04 2.48
N THR A 229 -6.71 23.37 2.58
CA THR A 229 -7.75 24.20 3.20
C THR A 229 -8.31 25.30 2.28
N ALA A 230 -7.91 25.35 1.01
CA ALA A 230 -8.29 26.47 0.15
C ALA A 230 -8.87 26.04 -1.20
N ARG A 231 -10.22 26.03 -1.29
CA ARG A 231 -10.93 26.33 -2.55
C ARG A 231 -10.57 27.72 -3.11
N LYS A 232 -9.97 28.61 -2.30
CA LYS A 232 -9.65 30.00 -2.64
C LYS A 232 -8.35 30.19 -3.44
N GLU A 233 -7.49 29.18 -3.56
CA GLU A 233 -6.17 29.31 -4.19
C GLU A 233 -6.05 28.58 -5.53
N GLY A 234 -7.15 28.04 -6.08
CA GLY A 234 -7.11 27.25 -7.32
C GLY A 234 -6.33 25.93 -7.19
N ARG A 235 -6.18 25.42 -5.96
CA ARG A 235 -5.43 24.19 -5.66
C ARG A 235 -6.30 22.95 -5.83
N VAL A 236 -5.67 21.84 -6.21
CA VAL A 236 -6.30 20.52 -6.36
C VAL A 236 -6.57 19.88 -4.99
N PRO A 237 -7.60 19.02 -4.86
CA PRO A 237 -7.89 18.32 -3.61
C PRO A 237 -6.73 17.45 -3.11
N SER A 238 -6.45 17.51 -1.81
CA SER A 238 -5.60 16.49 -1.16
C SER A 238 -6.34 15.16 -1.06
N VAL A 239 -5.61 14.05 -0.99
CA VAL A 239 -6.17 12.71 -0.79
C VAL A 239 -5.65 12.10 0.51
N TRP A 240 -6.57 11.65 1.37
CA TRP A 240 -6.30 10.78 2.51
C TRP A 240 -6.84 9.39 2.22
N ALA A 241 -5.94 8.44 1.93
CA ALA A 241 -6.30 7.07 1.62
C ALA A 241 -5.78 6.11 2.69
N THR A 242 -6.57 5.10 3.04
CA THR A 242 -6.15 4.06 3.99
C THR A 242 -6.38 2.68 3.43
N PHE A 243 -5.48 1.75 3.74
CA PHE A 243 -5.63 0.34 3.35
C PHE A 243 -6.54 -0.37 4.33
N SER A 244 -7.73 -0.69 3.83
CA SER A 244 -8.71 -1.54 4.49
C SER A 244 -8.71 -2.92 3.83
N ALA A 245 -9.71 -3.74 4.14
CA ALA A 245 -9.89 -5.05 3.56
C ALA A 245 -11.37 -5.32 3.33
N ARG A 246 -11.72 -6.04 2.26
CA ARG A 246 -13.12 -6.42 1.98
C ARG A 246 -13.76 -7.17 3.14
N VAL A 247 -12.99 -7.88 3.96
CA VAL A 247 -13.50 -8.55 5.18
C VAL A 247 -14.02 -7.58 6.25
N GLY A 248 -13.68 -6.29 6.17
CA GLY A 248 -14.25 -5.21 6.97
C GLY A 248 -15.58 -4.68 6.43
N SER A 249 -16.09 -5.20 5.31
CA SER A 249 -17.47 -4.98 4.88
C SER A 249 -18.41 -5.82 5.74
N ILE A 250 -19.34 -5.17 6.44
CA ILE A 250 -20.40 -5.83 7.20
C ILE A 250 -21.38 -6.48 6.24
N SER A 251 -21.73 -5.78 5.15
CA SER A 251 -22.67 -6.25 4.14
C SER A 251 -22.20 -7.54 3.42
N ASP A 252 -20.89 -7.66 3.15
CA ASP A 252 -20.31 -8.86 2.52
C ASP A 252 -20.04 -10.00 3.53
N ASN A 253 -20.28 -9.80 4.83
CA ASN A 253 -19.88 -10.76 5.86
C ASN A 253 -20.84 -11.97 5.96
N SER A 254 -20.59 -12.96 5.11
CA SER A 254 -21.30 -14.26 5.11
C SER A 254 -20.48 -15.43 5.68
N LEU A 255 -19.20 -15.21 5.99
CA LEU A 255 -18.26 -16.27 6.41
C LEU A 255 -17.95 -16.23 7.91
N GLY A 256 -18.01 -15.07 8.56
CA GLY A 256 -17.56 -14.91 9.93
C GLY A 256 -16.05 -15.12 10.10
N GLY A 257 -15.64 -15.53 11.31
CA GLY A 257 -14.24 -15.67 11.70
C GLY A 257 -13.47 -14.34 11.71
N TRP A 258 -12.21 -14.42 12.13
CA TRP A 258 -11.24 -13.32 12.19
C TRP A 258 -11.82 -12.07 12.87
N LEU A 259 -12.52 -12.30 13.98
CA LEU A 259 -13.39 -11.30 14.61
C LEU A 259 -12.62 -10.01 14.86
N SER A 260 -11.42 -10.10 15.44
CA SER A 260 -10.60 -8.93 15.77
C SER A 260 -10.21 -8.13 14.52
N TYR A 261 -9.78 -8.82 13.46
CA TYR A 261 -9.39 -8.15 12.23
C TYR A 261 -10.60 -7.53 11.52
N ARG A 262 -11.71 -8.25 11.40
CA ARG A 262 -12.95 -7.74 10.79
C ARG A 262 -13.50 -6.53 11.53
N ALA A 263 -13.61 -6.63 12.86
CA ALA A 263 -14.07 -5.52 13.70
C ALA A 263 -13.17 -4.30 13.53
N SER A 264 -11.85 -4.49 13.51
CA SER A 264 -10.91 -3.39 13.31
C SER A 264 -11.02 -2.74 11.93
N LYS A 265 -11.22 -3.52 10.85
CA LYS A 265 -11.36 -2.99 9.48
C LYS A 265 -12.74 -2.37 9.23
N ALA A 266 -13.81 -2.91 9.80
CA ALA A 266 -15.14 -2.29 9.78
C ALA A 266 -15.13 -0.97 10.57
N GLY A 267 -14.51 -0.96 11.75
CA GLY A 267 -14.30 0.26 12.54
C GLY A 267 -13.48 1.29 11.76
N GLN A 268 -12.40 0.88 11.10
CA GLN A 268 -11.59 1.76 10.25
C GLN A 268 -12.44 2.36 9.12
N ASN A 269 -13.27 1.55 8.47
CA ASN A 269 -14.16 2.02 7.41
C ASN A 269 -15.16 3.08 7.94
N GLN A 270 -15.77 2.84 9.10
CA GLN A 270 -16.65 3.81 9.75
C GLN A 270 -15.90 5.10 10.11
N ALA A 271 -14.70 4.99 10.69
CA ALA A 271 -13.88 6.15 11.04
C ALA A 271 -13.53 6.98 9.80
N MET A 272 -13.13 6.32 8.70
CA MET A 272 -12.86 6.98 7.42
C MET A 272 -14.09 7.69 6.88
N LYS A 273 -15.28 7.08 6.96
CA LYS A 273 -16.52 7.74 6.57
C LYS A 273 -16.79 8.99 7.42
N THR A 274 -16.63 8.89 8.74
CA THR A 274 -16.81 10.04 9.64
C THR A 274 -15.82 11.17 9.33
N ILE A 275 -14.53 10.86 9.22
CA ILE A 275 -13.46 11.83 8.90
C ILE A 275 -13.71 12.49 7.55
N SER A 276 -14.23 11.76 6.55
CA SER A 276 -14.53 12.32 5.23
C SER A 276 -15.50 13.49 5.27
N ILE A 277 -16.49 13.47 6.18
CA ILE A 277 -17.50 14.53 6.29
C ILE A 277 -16.86 15.83 6.79
N GLU A 278 -15.93 15.72 7.74
CA GLU A 278 -15.18 16.87 8.26
C GLU A 278 -14.21 17.40 7.20
N LEU A 279 -13.37 16.53 6.62
CA LEU A 279 -12.31 16.97 5.72
C LEU A 279 -12.81 17.35 4.32
N ALA A 280 -14.00 16.89 3.89
CA ALA A 280 -14.62 17.36 2.66
C ALA A 280 -14.86 18.87 2.65
N ARG A 281 -15.15 19.48 3.82
CA ARG A 281 -15.31 20.94 3.97
C ARG A 281 -14.02 21.71 3.69
N ARG A 282 -12.87 21.02 3.77
CA ARG A 282 -11.53 21.55 3.50
C ARG A 282 -11.05 21.23 2.08
N GLY A 283 -11.79 20.42 1.32
CA GLY A 283 -11.39 19.98 -0.02
C GLY A 283 -10.44 18.78 0.01
N VAL A 284 -10.64 17.85 0.95
CA VAL A 284 -9.88 16.58 0.99
C VAL A 284 -10.79 15.42 0.59
N ILE A 285 -10.26 14.58 -0.30
CA ILE A 285 -10.85 13.31 -0.69
C ILE A 285 -10.38 12.24 0.30
N CYS A 286 -11.31 11.60 1.01
CA CYS A 286 -11.00 10.50 1.93
C CYS A 286 -11.47 9.17 1.33
N ALA A 287 -10.64 8.13 1.32
CA ALA A 287 -11.04 6.82 0.80
C ALA A 287 -10.44 5.65 1.57
N ALA A 288 -11.23 4.60 1.78
CA ALA A 288 -10.73 3.29 2.18
C ALA A 288 -10.46 2.45 0.92
N LEU A 289 -9.35 1.74 0.88
CA LEU A 289 -8.93 0.96 -0.29
C LEU A 289 -8.67 -0.50 0.10
N HIS A 290 -9.24 -1.44 -0.65
CA HIS A 290 -8.95 -2.86 -0.53
C HIS A 290 -7.95 -3.28 -1.62
N PRO A 291 -6.74 -3.74 -1.25
CA PRO A 291 -5.68 -4.05 -2.22
C PRO A 291 -5.89 -5.36 -3.00
N GLY A 292 -6.96 -6.12 -2.72
CA GLY A 292 -7.06 -7.52 -3.14
C GLY A 292 -6.20 -8.44 -2.28
N THR A 293 -5.96 -9.66 -2.75
CA THR A 293 -5.07 -10.61 -2.08
C THR A 293 -3.68 -10.50 -2.69
N VAL A 294 -2.79 -9.77 -2.01
CA VAL A 294 -1.45 -9.46 -2.52
C VAL A 294 -0.41 -10.33 -1.86
N ALA A 295 0.62 -10.76 -2.60
CA ALA A 295 1.68 -11.62 -2.11
C ALA A 295 2.69 -10.92 -1.16
N THR A 296 2.25 -10.52 0.05
CA THR A 296 3.08 -9.94 1.14
C THR A 296 3.13 -10.81 2.40
N ASP A 297 4.07 -10.57 3.31
CA ASP A 297 4.16 -11.30 4.60
C ASP A 297 2.83 -11.37 5.36
N LEU A 298 2.03 -10.30 5.29
CA LEU A 298 0.70 -10.24 5.90
C LEU A 298 -0.22 -11.35 5.39
N SER A 299 -0.19 -11.64 4.08
CA SER A 299 -1.04 -12.66 3.47
C SER A 299 -0.41 -14.05 3.43
N ALA A 300 0.92 -14.18 3.61
CA ALA A 300 1.66 -15.42 3.38
C ALA A 300 1.04 -16.68 4.05
N PRO A 301 0.58 -16.62 5.32
CA PRO A 301 -0.06 -17.79 5.96
C PRO A 301 -1.41 -18.19 5.36
N PHE A 302 -2.05 -17.31 4.58
CA PHE A 302 -3.44 -17.45 4.14
C PHE A 302 -3.59 -17.69 2.62
N ARG A 303 -2.48 -17.91 1.90
CA ARG A 303 -2.51 -18.07 0.43
C ARG A 303 -2.84 -19.47 -0.07
N LYS A 304 -2.81 -20.50 0.80
CA LYS A 304 -2.90 -21.92 0.40
C LYS A 304 -4.11 -22.24 -0.49
N ASN A 305 -5.22 -21.56 -0.26
CA ASN A 305 -6.49 -21.79 -0.98
C ASN A 305 -6.84 -20.63 -1.93
N VAL A 306 -5.91 -19.72 -2.18
CA VAL A 306 -6.13 -18.60 -3.10
C VAL A 306 -5.78 -19.08 -4.50
N LYS A 307 -6.76 -18.98 -5.41
CA LYS A 307 -6.53 -19.23 -6.84
C LYS A 307 -5.37 -18.39 -7.36
N PRO A 308 -4.45 -18.95 -8.17
CA PRO A 308 -3.31 -18.21 -8.70
C PRO A 308 -3.68 -16.87 -9.35
N GLU A 309 -4.78 -16.83 -10.10
CA GLU A 309 -5.29 -15.62 -10.76
C GLU A 309 -5.86 -14.55 -9.81
N LYS A 310 -6.05 -14.88 -8.53
CA LYS A 310 -6.51 -13.96 -7.47
C LYS A 310 -5.40 -13.60 -6.47
N LEU A 311 -4.19 -14.12 -6.67
CA LEU A 311 -3.02 -13.76 -5.88
C LEU A 311 -2.17 -12.78 -6.68
N PHE A 312 -2.21 -11.51 -6.30
CA PHE A 312 -1.55 -10.45 -7.04
C PHE A 312 -0.10 -10.27 -6.62
N ALA A 313 0.75 -9.93 -7.59
CA ALA A 313 2.09 -9.45 -7.29
C ALA A 313 2.01 -8.08 -6.57
N VAL A 314 3.00 -7.82 -5.72
CA VAL A 314 3.04 -6.59 -4.92
C VAL A 314 3.14 -5.36 -5.82
N ASP A 315 3.96 -5.43 -6.87
CA ASP A 315 4.17 -4.32 -7.80
C ASP A 315 2.89 -3.98 -8.58
N ASP A 316 2.18 -4.99 -9.09
CA ASP A 316 0.90 -4.80 -9.79
C ASP A 316 -0.14 -4.12 -8.90
N ALA A 317 -0.34 -4.66 -7.69
CA ALA A 317 -1.31 -4.11 -6.74
C ALA A 317 -0.98 -2.66 -6.34
N ALA A 318 0.30 -2.34 -6.13
CA ALA A 318 0.74 -0.97 -5.85
C ALA A 318 0.43 -0.01 -7.02
N GLY A 319 0.61 -0.48 -8.26
CA GLY A 319 0.26 0.28 -9.47
C GLY A 319 -1.24 0.57 -9.53
N TRP A 320 -2.06 -0.48 -9.40
CA TRP A 320 -3.51 -0.36 -9.47
C TRP A 320 -4.09 0.54 -8.37
N LEU A 321 -3.55 0.46 -7.15
CA LEU A 321 -3.99 1.31 -6.03
C LEU A 321 -3.65 2.78 -6.26
N LEU A 322 -2.47 3.08 -6.84
CA LEU A 322 -2.14 4.43 -7.26
C LEU A 322 -3.04 4.91 -8.40
N ASP A 323 -3.39 4.05 -9.36
CA ASP A 323 -4.32 4.39 -10.43
C ASP A 323 -5.73 4.69 -9.87
N VAL A 324 -6.19 3.92 -8.88
CA VAL A 324 -7.44 4.21 -8.14
C VAL A 324 -7.35 5.57 -7.47
N ILE A 325 -6.29 5.86 -6.71
CA ILE A 325 -6.07 7.15 -6.03
C ILE A 325 -6.05 8.32 -7.03
N ASP A 326 -5.40 8.13 -8.18
CA ASP A 326 -5.32 9.13 -9.24
C ASP A 326 -6.66 9.32 -9.97
N SER A 327 -7.64 8.41 -9.81
CA SER A 327 -8.96 8.50 -10.42
C SER A 327 -10.06 9.04 -9.49
N LEU A 328 -9.75 9.28 -8.21
CA LEU A 328 -10.75 9.77 -7.25
C LEU A 328 -11.06 11.26 -7.49
N GLU A 329 -12.33 11.60 -7.35
CA GLU A 329 -12.85 12.97 -7.35
C GLU A 329 -13.55 13.28 -6.01
N MET A 330 -13.98 14.53 -5.82
CA MET A 330 -14.59 14.96 -4.54
C MET A 330 -15.87 14.18 -4.22
N GLU A 331 -16.59 13.72 -5.23
CA GLU A 331 -17.80 12.91 -5.16
C GLU A 331 -17.53 11.51 -4.58
N ASP A 332 -16.28 11.03 -4.66
CA ASP A 332 -15.88 9.73 -4.10
C ASP A 332 -15.53 9.80 -2.61
N THR A 333 -15.51 10.98 -2.00
CA THR A 333 -15.08 11.15 -0.61
C THR A 333 -15.96 10.35 0.35
N GLY A 334 -15.31 9.62 1.25
CA GLY A 334 -15.94 8.67 2.16
C GLY A 334 -16.30 7.33 1.50
N GLY A 335 -15.80 7.05 0.30
CA GLY A 335 -16.00 5.77 -0.38
C GLY A 335 -15.05 4.65 0.09
N PHE A 336 -15.44 3.41 -0.23
CA PHE A 336 -14.64 2.21 -0.02
C PHE A 336 -14.50 1.46 -1.35
N PHE A 337 -13.28 1.34 -1.87
CA PHE A 337 -13.02 0.84 -3.22
C PHE A 337 -12.01 -0.31 -3.23
N ALA A 338 -12.17 -1.24 -4.16
CA ALA A 338 -11.17 -2.24 -4.47
C ALA A 338 -10.05 -1.68 -5.38
N TYR A 339 -8.97 -2.44 -5.51
CA TYR A 339 -7.84 -2.18 -6.42
C TYR A 339 -8.23 -1.93 -7.89
N ASP A 340 -9.42 -2.36 -8.31
CA ASP A 340 -9.99 -2.19 -9.65
C ASP A 340 -11.06 -1.09 -9.71
N ARG A 341 -11.07 -0.17 -8.72
CA ARG A 341 -12.02 0.93 -8.53
C ARG A 341 -13.45 0.50 -8.21
N GLN A 342 -13.76 -0.80 -8.17
CA GLN A 342 -15.11 -1.25 -7.83
C GLN A 342 -15.48 -0.84 -6.40
N PRO A 343 -16.68 -0.28 -6.17
CA PRO A 343 -17.13 0.03 -4.83
C PRO A 343 -17.32 -1.27 -4.03
N ILE A 344 -16.98 -1.20 -2.75
CA ILE A 344 -17.25 -2.25 -1.77
C ILE A 344 -18.29 -1.69 -0.79
N PRO A 345 -19.38 -2.42 -0.51
CA PRO A 345 -20.33 -1.99 0.50
C PRO A 345 -19.67 -1.96 1.88
N PHE A 346 -20.13 -1.07 2.76
CA PHE A 346 -19.63 -0.99 4.12
C PHE A 346 -20.01 -2.19 4.98
#